data_AF-A0A416SX06-F1
#
_entry.id   AF-A0A416SX06-F1
#
_cell.length_a   1.000
_cell.length_b   1.000
_cell.length_c   1.000
_cell.angle_alpha   90.00
_cell.angle_beta   90.00
_cell.angle_gamma   90.00
#
_symmetry.space_group_name_H-M   'P 1'
#
loop_
_entity.id
_entity.type
_entity.pdbx_description
1 polymer ?
#
loop_
_entity_poly.entity_id
_entity_poly.type
_entity_poly.pdbx_seq_one_letter_code
_entity_poly.pdbx_strand_id
1 'polypeptide(L)'
;MKKFSLVMTIIFALSLGAFFHVDAFAFDEKETETTVTKPNAPTDFTATVSSDSYSSSVTLTWNYDNYYVNGFYIYRATSENGAYELLTTLSRYSTSYTDYNISKCVPYYYKIVAYTYDYYFGEICSDEVVSNQILIPLNQVALQSVTASSGKSMTVNWYPVSDASGYYIYRSTNPDSDFTLICDYINSSATNNNLSYYDSFYENSALSYTDCNLTVGQTYYYKVCPYVLFNGQKYSGTISSALSDIVRIDATKIKKSASNKPGTNTITWKNLNNADGYIIYYSTSYDSGYKKLKTIKSNSTTSYTQKKLTNGVAYYYKVFGYVNVKGKKLESIEPETYTKYCDYYTYKDEDYTSRHKRIFGNKNIYKYKNSKQAWKNMKLVKAKVWDINRHGKKYTRTFYLYVHKGVAPSVDKMFKEIYKSKERFPIHDIGCYNWRGNSSTSEHCLGLAFDINSNENYMVQGKQILAGSFWKPKKNKYSIPLKCNLVKILEKYGFSRGFWGERKDYMHFSYFGG
;
A
#
# COMPACT_ATOMS: atom_id res chain seq x y z
N MET A 1 -78.16 23.62 26.44
CA MET A 1 -79.36 24.44 26.10
C MET A 1 -79.45 24.74 24.60
N LYS A 2 -80.15 23.88 23.85
CA LYS A 2 -80.90 24.21 22.63
C LYS A 2 -82.24 23.51 22.82
N LYS A 3 -83.30 24.26 23.11
CA LYS A 3 -84.65 23.70 23.27
C LYS A 3 -85.23 23.46 21.88
N PHE A 4 -85.41 22.21 21.51
CA PHE A 4 -86.36 21.81 20.47
C PHE A 4 -87.34 20.82 21.08
N SER A 5 -88.59 21.27 21.24
CA SER A 5 -89.72 20.45 21.64
C SER A 5 -90.24 19.74 20.39
N LEU A 6 -90.23 18.41 20.39
CA LEU A 6 -90.92 17.60 19.38
C LEU A 6 -92.15 16.98 20.05
N VAL A 7 -93.31 17.58 19.79
CA VAL A 7 -94.62 17.07 20.20
C VAL A 7 -95.03 16.00 19.20
N MET A 8 -95.16 14.74 19.64
CA MET A 8 -95.74 13.66 18.83
C MET A 8 -97.13 13.32 19.37
N THR A 9 -98.15 13.74 18.61
CA THR A 9 -99.57 13.46 18.85
C THR A 9 -99.92 12.06 18.36
N ILE A 10 -100.47 11.21 19.23
CA ILE A 10 -101.17 9.96 18.84
C ILE A 10 -102.66 10.15 19.11
N ILE A 11 -103.46 9.95 18.06
CA ILE A 11 -104.92 10.04 18.02
C ILE A 11 -105.51 8.66 18.33
N PHE A 12 -106.46 8.58 19.27
CA PHE A 12 -107.58 7.64 19.16
C PHE A 12 -108.88 8.35 19.59
N ALA A 13 -109.85 8.31 18.69
CA ALA A 13 -111.18 8.86 18.84
C ALA A 13 -112.09 7.87 19.59
N LEU A 14 -112.88 8.37 20.54
CA LEU A 14 -114.31 8.05 20.64
C LEU A 14 -115.02 9.10 21.52
N SER A 15 -116.05 9.65 20.88
CA SER A 15 -117.08 10.62 21.23
C SER A 15 -117.43 10.95 22.69
N LEU A 16 -117.67 12.26 22.84
CA LEU A 16 -118.53 12.98 23.79
C LEU A 16 -117.98 13.25 25.20
N GLY A 17 -117.54 14.49 25.40
CA GLY A 17 -117.97 15.23 26.60
C GLY A 17 -116.90 15.80 27.52
N ALA A 18 -115.89 16.49 26.99
CA ALA A 18 -115.20 17.63 27.61
C ALA A 18 -114.37 17.43 28.90
N PHE A 19 -113.04 17.53 28.68
CA PHE A 19 -111.96 18.02 29.55
C PHE A 19 -111.66 17.32 30.89
N PHE A 20 -110.85 16.28 30.82
CA PHE A 20 -109.98 15.84 31.91
C PHE A 20 -108.66 16.64 31.87
N HIS A 21 -108.35 17.37 32.94
CA HIS A 21 -107.00 17.87 33.20
C HIS A 21 -106.22 16.69 33.80
N VAL A 22 -105.21 16.21 33.08
CA VAL A 22 -104.29 15.17 33.57
C VAL A 22 -103.09 15.89 34.13
N ASP A 23 -102.92 15.87 35.44
CA ASP A 23 -101.68 16.35 36.09
C ASP A 23 -100.54 15.42 35.67
N ALA A 24 -99.59 15.97 34.91
CA ALA A 24 -98.34 15.30 34.59
C ALA A 24 -97.43 15.36 35.82
N PHE A 25 -97.26 14.23 36.50
CA PHE A 25 -96.21 14.04 37.49
C PHE A 25 -94.85 14.03 36.77
N ALA A 26 -94.06 15.07 36.97
CA ALA A 26 -92.67 15.13 36.52
C ALA A 26 -91.80 14.25 37.41
N PHE A 27 -91.11 13.28 36.81
CA PHE A 27 -89.94 12.65 37.42
C PHE A 27 -88.75 13.61 37.26
N ASP A 28 -88.17 14.02 38.38
CA ASP A 28 -86.95 14.83 38.42
C ASP A 28 -85.74 13.92 38.15
N GLU A 29 -85.29 13.89 36.89
CA GLU A 29 -84.04 13.22 36.52
C GLU A 29 -82.89 14.16 36.89
N LYS A 30 -82.26 13.89 38.02
CA LYS A 30 -81.03 14.59 38.44
C LYS A 30 -79.91 14.23 37.47
N GLU A 31 -79.68 15.06 36.43
CA GLU A 31 -78.51 14.94 35.56
C GLU A 31 -77.23 15.03 36.41
N THR A 32 -76.58 13.89 36.63
CA THR A 32 -75.20 13.85 37.12
C THR A 32 -74.28 14.26 35.97
N GLU A 33 -73.70 15.47 36.02
CA GLU A 33 -72.60 15.86 35.14
C GLU A 33 -71.45 14.83 35.26
N THR A 34 -71.26 14.00 34.24
CA THR A 34 -70.12 13.10 34.13
C THR A 34 -68.89 13.91 33.76
N THR A 35 -68.09 14.31 34.76
CA THR A 35 -66.79 14.95 34.51
C THR A 35 -65.80 13.94 33.95
N VAL A 36 -65.42 14.11 32.68
CA VAL A 36 -64.37 13.32 32.02
C VAL A 36 -63.02 13.65 32.63
N THR A 37 -62.29 12.63 33.10
CA THR A 37 -60.97 12.83 33.73
C THR A 37 -59.86 12.69 32.69
N LYS A 38 -59.26 13.81 32.27
CA LYS A 38 -58.09 13.84 31.37
C LYS A 38 -56.88 13.18 32.07
N PRO A 39 -56.12 12.31 31.38
CA PRO A 39 -54.87 11.78 31.94
C PRO A 39 -53.84 12.89 32.20
N ASN A 40 -53.09 12.76 33.30
CA ASN A 40 -51.94 13.63 33.56
C ASN A 40 -50.84 13.37 32.52
N ALA A 41 -50.10 14.43 32.16
CA ALA A 41 -48.94 14.29 31.28
C ALA A 41 -47.87 13.40 31.96
N PRO A 42 -47.18 12.53 31.20
CA PRO A 42 -46.03 11.79 31.71
C PRO A 42 -44.98 12.73 32.32
N THR A 43 -44.30 12.28 33.37
CA THR A 43 -43.26 13.03 34.09
C THR A 43 -41.92 12.33 33.95
N ASP A 44 -40.84 13.02 34.31
CA ASP A 44 -39.46 12.50 34.20
C ASP A 44 -39.15 11.89 32.83
N PHE A 45 -39.69 12.49 31.77
CA PHE A 45 -39.48 12.01 30.42
C PHE A 45 -38.04 12.30 29.99
N THR A 46 -37.25 11.24 29.89
CA THR A 46 -35.84 11.34 29.49
C THR A 46 -35.56 10.48 28.27
N ALA A 47 -34.68 10.97 27.40
CA ALA A 47 -34.16 10.25 26.26
C ALA A 47 -32.65 10.05 26.45
N THR A 48 -32.21 8.79 26.42
CA THR A 48 -30.82 8.40 26.68
C THR A 48 -30.24 7.67 25.48
N VAL A 49 -29.06 8.08 25.04
CA VAL A 49 -28.38 7.46 23.89
C VAL A 49 -27.61 6.23 24.35
N SER A 50 -27.71 5.16 23.57
CA SER A 50 -26.77 4.05 23.59
C SER A 50 -26.17 3.89 22.20
N SER A 51 -24.85 3.94 22.09
CA SER A 51 -24.17 3.75 20.80
C SER A 51 -22.89 2.95 20.98
N ASP A 52 -22.72 1.92 20.16
CA ASP A 52 -21.48 1.16 20.03
C ASP A 52 -21.06 1.08 18.55
N SER A 53 -20.11 0.18 18.24
CA SER A 53 -19.60 -0.03 16.89
C SER A 53 -20.61 -0.71 15.94
N TYR A 54 -21.69 -1.30 16.47
CA TYR A 54 -22.62 -2.14 15.71
C TYR A 54 -24.02 -1.53 15.59
N SER A 55 -24.43 -0.74 16.59
CA SER A 55 -25.77 -0.18 16.64
C SER A 55 -25.80 1.14 17.41
N SER A 56 -26.84 1.91 17.14
CA SER A 56 -27.16 3.11 17.91
C SER A 56 -28.66 3.09 18.20
N SER A 57 -29.03 3.44 19.42
CA SER A 57 -30.42 3.54 19.83
C SER A 57 -30.64 4.70 20.80
N VAL A 58 -31.89 5.14 20.91
CA VAL A 58 -32.34 6.09 21.94
C VAL A 58 -33.37 5.39 22.81
N THR A 59 -33.08 5.29 24.11
CA THR A 59 -34.01 4.75 25.10
C THR A 59 -34.74 5.91 25.78
N LEU A 60 -36.05 5.94 25.59
CA LEU A 60 -36.98 6.83 26.24
C LEU A 60 -37.48 6.17 27.52
N THR A 61 -37.56 6.93 28.61
CA THR A 61 -38.15 6.51 29.89
C THR A 61 -39.02 7.61 30.45
N TRP A 62 -40.09 7.24 31.16
CA TRP A 62 -41.00 8.18 31.80
C TRP A 62 -41.69 7.54 33.01
N ASN A 63 -42.19 8.41 33.88
CA ASN A 63 -43.09 8.09 34.96
C ASN A 63 -44.50 8.57 34.63
N TYR A 64 -45.54 7.91 35.14
CA TYR A 64 -46.92 8.33 34.95
C TYR A 64 -47.82 7.81 36.07
N ASP A 65 -48.97 8.46 36.26
CA ASP A 65 -50.03 7.95 37.13
C ASP A 65 -50.90 6.94 36.35
N ASN A 66 -50.98 5.71 36.86
CA ASN A 66 -51.65 4.62 36.17
C ASN A 66 -53.18 4.68 36.25
N TYR A 67 -53.75 5.58 37.06
CA TYR A 67 -55.18 5.82 37.04
C TYR A 67 -55.59 6.44 35.70
N TYR A 68 -56.56 5.82 35.02
CA TYR A 68 -57.14 6.30 33.75
C TYR A 68 -56.21 6.36 32.54
N VAL A 69 -55.07 5.66 32.50
CA VAL A 69 -54.23 5.58 31.29
C VAL A 69 -54.44 4.24 30.59
N ASN A 70 -54.78 4.28 29.31
CA ASN A 70 -54.87 3.09 28.46
C ASN A 70 -53.58 2.83 27.66
N GLY A 71 -52.82 3.88 27.36
CA GLY A 71 -51.55 3.75 26.67
C GLY A 71 -50.84 5.08 26.41
N PHE A 72 -49.80 5.02 25.59
CA PHE A 72 -48.97 6.16 25.21
C PHE A 72 -48.74 6.21 23.72
N TYR A 73 -48.76 7.41 23.17
CA TYR A 73 -48.24 7.70 21.84
C TYR A 73 -46.83 8.26 21.95
N ILE A 74 -45.90 7.65 21.20
CA ILE A 74 -44.53 8.12 21.07
C ILE A 74 -44.34 8.67 19.66
N TYR A 75 -43.96 9.92 19.56
CA TYR A 75 -43.65 10.58 18.30
C TYR A 75 -42.19 10.99 18.21
N ARG A 76 -41.70 11.20 17.00
CA ARG A 76 -40.35 11.70 16.72
C ARG A 76 -40.35 12.75 15.61
N ALA A 77 -39.52 13.76 15.76
CA ALA A 77 -39.21 14.74 14.72
C ALA A 77 -37.68 14.93 14.62
N THR A 78 -37.22 15.50 13.50
CA THR A 78 -35.81 15.90 13.32
C THR A 78 -35.58 17.40 13.58
N SER A 79 -36.59 18.11 14.05
CA SER A 79 -36.50 19.50 14.50
C SER A 79 -37.45 19.75 15.66
N GLU A 80 -37.09 20.69 16.54
CA GLU A 80 -37.82 20.97 17.79
C GLU A 80 -39.31 21.26 17.56
N ASN A 81 -39.59 22.14 16.57
CA ASN A 81 -40.93 22.55 16.16
C ASN A 81 -41.37 21.90 14.84
N GLY A 82 -40.79 20.74 14.51
CA GLY A 82 -41.06 20.03 13.27
C GLY A 82 -42.39 19.28 13.25
N ALA A 83 -42.66 18.64 12.11
CA ALA A 83 -43.73 17.65 12.03
C ALA A 83 -43.28 16.39 12.78
N TYR A 84 -43.97 16.09 13.88
CA TYR A 84 -43.76 14.87 14.65
C TYR A 84 -44.52 13.71 14.01
N GLU A 85 -43.80 12.65 13.67
CA GLU A 85 -44.36 11.41 13.16
C GLU A 85 -44.56 10.41 14.28
N LEU A 86 -45.70 9.70 14.28
CA LEU A 86 -45.96 8.64 15.26
C LEU A 86 -45.00 7.48 15.01
N LEU A 87 -44.16 7.16 16.00
CA LEU A 87 -43.30 6.00 15.98
C LEU A 87 -44.03 4.74 16.42
N THR A 88 -44.74 4.82 17.54
CA THR A 88 -45.40 3.66 18.13
C THR A 88 -46.49 4.06 19.12
N THR A 89 -47.38 3.10 19.37
CA THR A 89 -48.39 3.15 20.43
C THR A 89 -48.11 2.04 21.43
N LEU A 90 -48.01 2.39 22.69
CA LEU A 90 -47.60 1.49 23.77
C LEU A 90 -48.75 1.25 24.73
N SER A 91 -48.81 0.04 25.28
CA SER A 91 -49.78 -0.27 26.33
C SER A 91 -49.48 0.52 27.60
N ARG A 92 -50.50 0.70 28.45
CA ARG A 92 -50.36 1.33 29.77
C ARG A 92 -49.20 0.78 30.59
N TYR A 93 -48.84 -0.50 30.51
CA TYR A 93 -47.78 -1.08 31.35
C TYR A 93 -46.35 -0.64 30.95
N SER A 94 -46.20 0.16 29.91
CA SER A 94 -44.90 0.57 29.38
C SER A 94 -44.40 1.83 30.09
N THR A 95 -43.18 1.77 30.61
CA THR A 95 -42.46 2.93 31.18
C THR A 95 -41.17 3.25 30.41
N SER A 96 -40.94 2.53 29.31
CA SER A 96 -39.77 2.71 28.45
C SER A 96 -40.05 2.32 27.00
N TYR A 97 -39.32 2.94 26.08
CA TYR A 97 -39.30 2.59 24.66
C TYR A 97 -37.90 2.79 24.09
N THR A 98 -37.44 1.88 23.23
CA THR A 98 -36.14 2.03 22.56
C THR A 98 -36.34 2.22 21.05
N ASP A 99 -35.90 3.36 20.53
CA ASP A 99 -35.85 3.64 19.11
C ASP A 99 -34.49 3.17 18.54
N TYR A 100 -34.53 2.13 17.70
CA TYR A 100 -33.34 1.60 17.00
C TYR A 100 -33.15 2.21 15.60
N ASN A 101 -34.10 2.99 15.09
CA ASN A 101 -34.11 3.50 13.72
C ASN A 101 -33.56 4.92 13.63
N ILE A 102 -32.33 5.11 14.13
CA ILE A 102 -31.68 6.42 14.21
C ILE A 102 -30.43 6.48 13.34
N SER A 103 -30.17 7.66 12.76
CA SER A 103 -28.96 7.93 11.99
C SER A 103 -28.05 8.90 12.76
N LYS A 104 -26.74 8.62 12.75
CA LYS A 104 -25.75 9.53 13.37
C LYS A 104 -25.76 10.90 12.70
N CYS A 105 -25.39 11.92 13.46
CA CYS A 105 -25.41 13.35 13.13
C CYS A 105 -26.80 13.94 12.79
N VAL A 106 -27.87 13.15 12.79
CA VAL A 106 -29.24 13.66 12.65
C VAL A 106 -29.78 14.03 14.03
N PRO A 107 -30.24 15.27 14.25
CA PRO A 107 -30.88 15.65 15.50
C PRO A 107 -32.27 15.02 15.59
N TYR A 108 -32.62 14.48 16.76
CA TYR A 108 -33.94 13.93 17.04
C TYR A 108 -34.57 14.57 18.28
N TYR A 109 -35.88 14.73 18.23
CA TYR A 109 -36.73 15.16 19.32
C TYR A 109 -37.87 14.16 19.46
N TYR A 110 -38.16 13.75 20.69
CA TYR A 110 -39.23 12.81 20.98
C TYR A 110 -40.35 13.49 21.74
N LYS A 111 -41.58 13.07 21.47
CA LYS A 111 -42.77 13.55 22.17
C LYS A 111 -43.54 12.35 22.71
N ILE A 112 -43.99 12.46 23.95
CA ILE A 112 -44.88 11.47 24.58
C ILE A 112 -46.22 12.11 24.96
N VAL A 113 -47.29 11.39 24.69
CA VAL A 113 -48.67 11.74 25.06
C VAL A 113 -49.33 10.51 25.66
N ALA A 114 -49.92 10.61 26.86
CA ALA A 114 -50.74 9.55 27.44
C ALA A 114 -52.17 9.67 26.94
N TYR A 115 -52.89 8.56 26.74
CA TYR A 115 -54.29 8.58 26.33
C TYR A 115 -55.17 7.64 27.15
N THR A 116 -56.47 7.96 27.15
CA THR A 116 -57.55 7.14 27.73
C THR A 116 -58.74 7.07 26.77
N TYR A 117 -59.61 6.08 26.97
CA TYR A 117 -60.89 5.99 26.29
C TYR A 117 -62.05 6.26 27.25
N ASP A 118 -62.87 7.22 26.90
CA ASP A 118 -64.18 7.43 27.49
C ASP A 118 -65.28 6.93 26.54
N TYR A 119 -66.32 6.34 27.11
CA TYR A 119 -67.43 5.76 26.34
C TYR A 119 -68.18 6.79 25.49
N TYR A 120 -68.31 8.03 25.98
CA TYR A 120 -69.07 9.10 25.34
C TYR A 120 -68.21 10.03 24.49
N PHE A 121 -66.94 10.23 24.88
CA PHE A 121 -66.04 11.20 24.24
C PHE A 121 -64.94 10.57 23.39
N GLY A 122 -64.80 9.24 23.40
CA GLY A 122 -63.76 8.55 22.67
C GLY A 122 -62.39 8.75 23.30
N GLU A 123 -61.37 8.93 22.47
CA GLU A 123 -59.99 9.10 22.93
C GLU A 123 -59.74 10.49 23.52
N ILE A 124 -59.13 10.54 24.71
CA ILE A 124 -58.73 11.77 25.39
C ILE A 124 -57.24 11.69 25.72
N CYS A 125 -56.49 12.70 25.30
CA CYS A 125 -55.04 12.78 25.46
C CYS A 125 -54.62 13.73 26.59
N SER A 126 -53.47 13.44 27.21
CA SER A 126 -52.77 14.35 28.11
C SER A 126 -52.19 15.55 27.36
N ASP A 127 -51.64 16.52 28.09
CA ASP A 127 -50.68 17.45 27.47
C ASP A 127 -49.42 16.70 27.02
N GLU A 128 -48.77 17.24 26.00
CA GLU A 128 -47.57 16.65 25.41
C GLU A 128 -46.31 17.01 26.21
N VAL A 129 -45.38 16.06 26.28
CA VAL A 129 -44.05 16.29 26.86
C VAL A 129 -43.00 15.98 25.81
N VAL A 130 -42.06 16.90 25.62
CA VAL A 130 -41.04 16.84 24.58
C VAL A 130 -39.66 16.66 25.22
N SER A 131 -38.83 15.81 24.62
CA SER A 131 -37.44 15.61 25.05
C SER A 131 -36.55 16.78 24.63
N ASN A 132 -35.40 16.93 25.28
CA ASN A 132 -34.30 17.71 24.72
C ASN A 132 -33.81 17.12 23.38
N GLN A 133 -33.04 17.89 22.62
CA GLN A 133 -32.38 17.43 21.41
C GLN A 133 -31.45 16.24 21.70
N ILE A 134 -31.61 15.17 20.91
CA ILE A 134 -30.74 14.01 20.93
C ILE A 134 -29.92 13.97 19.65
N LEU A 135 -28.61 13.79 19.78
CA LEU A 135 -27.67 13.74 18.67
C LEU A 135 -26.57 12.73 18.98
N ILE A 136 -26.36 11.79 18.06
CA ILE A 136 -25.25 10.83 18.16
C ILE A 136 -24.18 11.25 17.16
N PRO A 137 -22.98 11.68 17.60
CA PRO A 137 -21.95 12.13 16.67
C PRO A 137 -21.36 10.94 15.90
N LEU A 138 -20.88 11.21 14.68
CA LEU A 138 -19.92 10.31 14.03
C LEU A 138 -18.57 10.33 14.76
N ASN A 139 -17.87 9.21 14.72
CA ASN A 139 -16.47 9.17 15.14
C ASN A 139 -15.64 10.14 14.29
N GLN A 140 -14.65 10.77 14.92
CA GLN A 140 -13.74 11.66 14.21
C GLN A 140 -12.90 10.87 13.19
N VAL A 141 -12.69 11.46 12.02
CA VAL A 141 -11.83 10.84 10.98
C VAL A 141 -10.38 10.79 11.46
N ALA A 142 -9.78 9.59 11.39
CA ALA A 142 -8.36 9.38 11.56
C ALA A 142 -7.63 9.49 10.22
N LEU A 143 -6.91 10.60 10.01
CA LEU A 143 -5.99 10.75 8.88
C LEU A 143 -4.79 9.82 9.04
N GLN A 144 -4.48 9.06 7.98
CA GLN A 144 -3.30 8.20 7.94
C GLN A 144 -2.06 8.97 7.51
N SER A 145 -2.18 9.69 6.40
CA SER A 145 -1.04 10.40 5.82
C SER A 145 -1.48 11.48 4.84
N VAL A 146 -0.61 12.47 4.68
CA VAL A 146 -0.64 13.45 3.60
C VAL A 146 0.77 13.45 3.01
N THR A 147 0.90 13.06 1.73
CA THR A 147 2.22 12.90 1.10
C THR A 147 2.24 13.48 -0.30
N ALA A 148 3.35 14.14 -0.66
CA ALA A 148 3.56 14.58 -2.04
C ALA A 148 3.54 13.41 -3.03
N SER A 149 2.80 13.57 -4.12
CA SER A 149 2.64 12.59 -5.19
C SER A 149 2.94 13.21 -6.56
N SER A 150 3.05 12.33 -7.57
CA SER A 150 3.51 12.71 -8.91
C SER A 150 2.61 13.76 -9.57
N GLY A 151 3.21 14.64 -10.37
CA GLY A 151 2.46 15.68 -11.08
C GLY A 151 2.14 16.90 -10.23
N LYS A 152 2.99 17.20 -9.22
CA LYS A 152 2.80 18.31 -8.27
C LYS A 152 1.46 18.17 -7.54
N SER A 153 1.24 17.00 -6.94
CA SER A 153 0.01 16.64 -6.26
C SER A 153 0.28 16.23 -4.82
N MET A 154 -0.79 16.11 -4.04
CA MET A 154 -0.78 15.61 -2.67
C MET A 154 -1.83 14.52 -2.54
N THR A 155 -1.45 13.37 -2.00
CA THR A 155 -2.38 12.29 -1.69
C THR A 155 -2.69 12.33 -0.20
N VAL A 156 -3.99 12.42 0.11
CA VAL A 156 -4.55 12.40 1.46
C VAL A 156 -5.16 11.02 1.67
N ASN A 157 -4.74 10.31 2.73
CA ASN A 157 -5.25 8.99 3.08
C ASN A 157 -5.90 9.02 4.47
N TRP A 158 -7.03 8.33 4.64
CA TRP A 158 -7.74 8.26 5.92
C TRP A 158 -8.44 6.91 6.11
N TYR A 159 -8.72 6.58 7.36
CA TYR A 159 -9.56 5.43 7.69
C TYR A 159 -11.03 5.74 7.48
N PRO A 160 -11.83 4.82 6.93
CA PRO A 160 -13.28 4.98 6.86
C PRO A 160 -13.87 5.11 8.26
N VAL A 161 -14.89 5.97 8.39
CA VAL A 161 -15.70 6.15 9.59
C VAL A 161 -17.00 5.35 9.40
N SER A 162 -17.32 4.48 10.36
CA SER A 162 -18.58 3.73 10.36
C SER A 162 -19.79 4.68 10.30
N ASP A 163 -20.84 4.27 9.58
CA ASP A 163 -22.06 5.04 9.28
C ASP A 163 -21.87 6.31 8.42
N ALA A 164 -20.64 6.66 8.01
CA ALA A 164 -20.42 7.82 7.14
C ALA A 164 -20.80 7.53 5.68
N SER A 165 -21.68 8.35 5.13
CA SER A 165 -22.07 8.32 3.70
C SER A 165 -21.03 8.98 2.78
N GLY A 166 -20.16 9.82 3.33
CA GLY A 166 -19.09 10.47 2.57
C GLY A 166 -18.22 11.37 3.44
N TYR A 167 -17.33 12.13 2.77
CA TYR A 167 -16.35 12.99 3.42
C TYR A 167 -16.17 14.30 2.66
N TYR A 168 -16.07 15.39 3.40
CA TYR A 168 -15.59 16.67 2.90
C TYR A 168 -14.09 16.79 3.15
N ILE A 169 -13.33 17.03 2.09
CA ILE A 169 -11.87 17.25 2.17
C ILE A 169 -11.64 18.75 2.06
N TYR A 170 -10.99 19.30 3.08
CA TYR A 170 -10.62 20.71 3.14
C TYR A 170 -9.11 20.89 3.00
N ARG A 171 -8.70 22.02 2.43
CA ARG A 171 -7.29 22.39 2.28
C ARG A 171 -7.04 23.82 2.72
N SER A 172 -5.89 24.08 3.32
CA SER A 172 -5.37 25.42 3.59
C SER A 172 -3.87 25.50 3.30
N THR A 173 -3.35 26.73 3.12
CA THR A 173 -1.92 27.04 3.19
C THR A 173 -1.48 27.50 4.59
N ASN A 174 -2.44 27.73 5.48
CA ASN A 174 -2.24 28.04 6.89
C ASN A 174 -2.55 26.80 7.76
N PRO A 175 -1.76 26.54 8.81
CA PRO A 175 -1.95 25.34 9.63
C PRO A 175 -3.31 25.28 10.34
N ASP A 176 -3.83 26.43 10.76
CA ASP A 176 -4.95 26.50 11.71
C ASP A 176 -6.22 27.15 11.13
N SER A 177 -6.08 27.98 10.10
CA SER A 177 -7.16 28.81 9.53
C SER A 177 -7.34 28.64 8.03
N ASP A 178 -8.37 29.28 7.46
CA ASP A 178 -8.58 29.45 6.01
C ASP A 178 -8.74 28.15 5.20
N PHE A 179 -9.27 27.11 5.85
CA PHE A 179 -9.60 25.85 5.20
C PHE A 179 -10.76 26.03 4.23
N THR A 180 -10.54 25.69 2.96
CA THR A 180 -11.58 25.67 1.92
C THR A 180 -11.91 24.26 1.50
N LEU A 181 -13.19 24.00 1.20
CA LEU A 181 -13.65 22.71 0.69
C LEU A 181 -13.10 22.51 -0.73
N ILE A 182 -12.40 21.40 -0.95
CA ILE A 182 -11.81 21.05 -2.26
C ILE A 182 -12.40 19.78 -2.86
N CYS A 183 -13.05 18.94 -2.06
CA CYS A 183 -13.72 17.73 -2.55
C CYS A 183 -14.85 17.30 -1.61
N ASP A 184 -15.98 16.91 -2.22
CA ASP A 184 -17.06 16.16 -1.60
C ASP A 184 -16.98 14.72 -2.10
N TYR A 185 -16.35 13.86 -1.29
CA TYR A 185 -16.11 12.46 -1.59
C TYR A 185 -17.30 11.62 -1.15
N ILE A 186 -17.98 10.97 -2.09
CA ILE A 186 -19.12 10.09 -1.79
C ILE A 186 -18.60 8.66 -1.61
N ASN A 187 -18.93 8.04 -0.47
CA ASN A 187 -18.61 6.64 -0.20
C ASN A 187 -19.71 5.75 -0.80
N SER A 188 -19.56 5.37 -2.07
CA SER A 188 -20.58 4.59 -2.81
C SER A 188 -20.87 3.20 -2.22
N SER A 189 -20.00 2.69 -1.36
CA SER A 189 -20.21 1.47 -0.58
C SER A 189 -21.37 1.61 0.41
N ALA A 190 -21.60 2.82 0.95
CA ALA A 190 -22.65 3.09 1.94
C ALA A 190 -24.03 3.40 1.31
N THR A 191 -24.10 3.64 -0.01
CA THR A 191 -25.35 4.01 -0.71
C THR A 191 -26.11 2.83 -1.29
N ASN A 192 -25.50 1.63 -1.31
CA ASN A 192 -26.16 0.42 -1.76
C ASN A 192 -26.63 -0.36 -0.52
N ASN A 193 -27.94 -0.48 -0.31
CA ASN A 193 -28.58 -1.32 0.72
C ASN A 193 -28.33 -2.84 0.54
N ASN A 194 -27.17 -3.22 0.00
CA ASN A 194 -26.78 -4.60 -0.29
C ASN A 194 -25.34 -4.86 0.17
N LEU A 195 -24.98 -4.36 1.36
CA LEU A 195 -23.82 -4.83 2.10
C LEU A 195 -24.17 -6.19 2.69
N SER A 196 -23.76 -7.26 2.01
CA SER A 196 -23.79 -8.59 2.60
C SER A 196 -22.90 -8.59 3.84
N TYR A 197 -23.36 -9.26 4.90
CA TYR A 197 -22.66 -9.50 6.17
C TYR A 197 -21.18 -10.00 6.02
N TYR A 198 -20.80 -10.48 4.83
CA TYR A 198 -19.45 -10.93 4.48
C TYR A 198 -18.48 -9.85 3.97
N ASP A 199 -18.92 -8.61 3.72
CA ASP A 199 -18.04 -7.51 3.24
C ASP A 199 -17.35 -6.74 4.39
N SER A 200 -17.63 -7.14 5.64
CA SER A 200 -16.99 -6.67 6.88
C SER A 200 -15.48 -6.99 6.98
N PHE A 201 -14.91 -7.64 5.97
CA PHE A 201 -13.48 -7.90 5.85
C PHE A 201 -12.67 -6.74 5.23
N TYR A 202 -13.32 -5.66 4.77
CA TYR A 202 -12.67 -4.49 4.14
C TYR A 202 -12.58 -3.23 5.03
N GLU A 203 -12.82 -3.33 6.34
CA GLU A 203 -12.67 -2.20 7.27
C GLU A 203 -11.23 -1.61 7.36
N ASN A 204 -10.27 -2.20 6.65
CA ASN A 204 -8.87 -1.80 6.67
C ASN A 204 -8.32 -1.23 5.34
N SER A 205 -9.12 -1.08 4.29
CA SER A 205 -8.65 -0.38 3.09
C SER A 205 -8.78 1.14 3.28
N ALA A 206 -7.64 1.81 3.40
CA ALA A 206 -7.57 3.27 3.46
C ALA A 206 -8.34 3.91 2.29
N LEU A 207 -9.15 4.91 2.59
CA LEU A 207 -9.71 5.80 1.58
C LEU A 207 -8.65 6.83 1.18
N SER A 208 -8.69 7.28 -0.08
CA SER A 208 -7.71 8.24 -0.58
C SER A 208 -8.32 9.28 -1.52
N TYR A 209 -7.73 10.47 -1.52
CA TYR A 209 -8.01 11.55 -2.45
C TYR A 209 -6.68 12.19 -2.89
N THR A 210 -6.57 12.52 -4.18
CA THR A 210 -5.38 13.18 -4.74
C THR A 210 -5.73 14.58 -5.22
N ASP A 211 -5.13 15.58 -4.58
CA ASP A 211 -5.21 16.99 -4.92
C ASP A 211 -4.11 17.37 -5.92
N CYS A 212 -4.49 17.87 -7.09
CA CYS A 212 -3.59 18.07 -8.23
C CYS A 212 -3.28 19.56 -8.48
N ASN A 213 -2.31 19.81 -9.37
CA ASN A 213 -1.96 21.16 -9.86
C ASN A 213 -1.47 22.13 -8.75
N LEU A 214 -0.71 21.62 -7.79
CA LEU A 214 -0.23 22.39 -6.65
C LEU A 214 1.10 23.08 -6.93
N THR A 215 1.42 24.05 -6.08
CA THR A 215 2.66 24.84 -6.20
C THR A 215 3.80 24.15 -5.45
N VAL A 216 4.87 23.81 -6.19
CA VAL A 216 6.09 23.20 -5.63
C VAL A 216 6.69 24.09 -4.55
N GLY A 217 7.04 23.50 -3.41
CA GLY A 217 7.61 24.21 -2.27
C GLY A 217 6.60 24.85 -1.32
N GLN A 218 5.31 24.84 -1.65
CA GLN A 218 4.24 25.21 -0.73
C GLN A 218 3.88 24.02 0.16
N THR A 219 3.68 24.27 1.46
CA THR A 219 3.07 23.30 2.38
C THR A 219 1.56 23.48 2.35
N TYR A 220 0.83 22.38 2.17
CA TYR A 220 -0.64 22.38 2.23
C TYR A 220 -1.09 21.52 3.40
N TYR A 221 -2.09 22.01 4.13
CA TYR A 221 -2.70 21.38 5.28
C TYR A 221 -4.06 20.86 4.87
N TYR A 222 -4.40 19.64 5.28
CA TYR A 222 -5.65 18.98 4.92
C TYR A 222 -6.40 18.54 6.16
N LYS A 223 -7.73 18.73 6.15
CA LYS A 223 -8.66 18.20 7.14
C LYS A 223 -9.76 17.42 6.42
N VAL A 224 -10.28 16.38 7.05
CA VAL A 224 -11.36 15.56 6.50
C VAL A 224 -12.51 15.51 7.49
N CYS A 225 -13.71 15.85 7.02
CA CYS A 225 -14.94 15.85 7.83
C CYS A 225 -15.89 14.79 7.29
N PRO A 226 -16.29 13.78 8.07
CA PRO A 226 -17.25 12.78 7.62
C PRO A 226 -18.65 13.39 7.61
N TYR A 227 -19.56 12.86 6.80
CA TYR A 227 -20.98 13.23 6.85
C TYR A 227 -21.90 12.02 6.65
N VAL A 228 -23.13 12.14 7.16
CA VAL A 228 -24.24 11.24 6.88
C VAL A 228 -25.20 11.92 5.89
N LEU A 229 -25.70 11.18 4.91
CA LEU A 229 -26.78 11.62 4.04
C LEU A 229 -28.11 11.04 4.56
N PHE A 230 -29.01 11.91 5.02
CA PHE A 230 -30.33 11.52 5.54
C PHE A 230 -31.41 12.36 4.87
N ASN A 231 -32.38 11.72 4.22
CA ASN A 231 -33.45 12.37 3.45
C ASN A 231 -32.96 13.46 2.48
N GLY A 232 -31.85 13.19 1.79
CA GLY A 232 -31.23 14.11 0.83
C GLY A 232 -30.45 15.27 1.45
N GLN A 233 -30.42 15.38 2.79
CA GLN A 233 -29.65 16.39 3.53
C GLN A 233 -28.37 15.79 4.11
N LYS A 234 -27.28 16.56 4.10
CA LYS A 234 -25.98 16.14 4.61
C LYS A 234 -25.74 16.68 6.02
N TYR A 235 -25.43 15.79 6.95
CA TYR A 235 -25.15 16.11 8.35
C TYR A 235 -23.68 15.80 8.64
N SER A 236 -22.90 16.85 8.86
CA SER A 236 -21.46 16.75 9.13
C SER A 236 -21.19 16.19 10.53
N GLY A 237 -20.18 15.34 10.63
CA GLY A 237 -19.60 14.89 11.90
C GLY A 237 -18.44 15.77 12.35
N THR A 238 -17.62 15.22 13.24
CA THR A 238 -16.44 15.91 13.77
C THR A 238 -15.30 15.90 12.75
N ILE A 239 -14.83 17.09 12.35
CA ILE A 239 -13.69 17.26 11.44
C ILE A 239 -12.38 16.76 12.07
N SER A 240 -11.49 16.18 11.26
CA SER A 240 -10.17 15.73 11.70
C SER A 240 -9.25 16.89 12.13
N SER A 241 -8.21 16.55 12.89
CA SER A 241 -7.01 17.39 12.97
C SER A 241 -6.33 17.52 11.60
N ALA A 242 -5.54 18.57 11.39
CA ALA A 242 -4.85 18.77 10.11
C ALA A 242 -3.58 17.92 10.02
N LEU A 243 -3.33 17.33 8.84
CA LEU A 243 -2.01 16.85 8.44
C LEU A 243 -1.50 17.67 7.25
N SER A 244 -0.18 17.72 7.07
CA SER A 244 0.43 18.46 5.97
C SER A 244 1.70 17.82 5.47
N ASP A 245 2.06 18.19 4.24
CA ASP A 245 3.39 17.97 3.69
C ASP A 245 3.67 19.06 2.62
N ILE A 246 4.92 19.13 2.17
CA ILE A 246 5.37 20.10 1.17
C ILE A 246 5.30 19.48 -0.24
N VAL A 247 4.78 20.24 -1.19
CA VAL A 247 4.69 19.78 -2.59
C VAL A 247 6.09 19.68 -3.19
N ARG A 248 6.41 18.52 -3.76
CA ARG A 248 7.71 18.23 -4.39
C ARG A 248 7.55 17.96 -5.88
N ILE A 249 8.67 18.03 -6.60
CA ILE A 249 8.73 17.53 -7.98
C ILE A 249 8.80 16.00 -8.00
N ASP A 250 8.46 15.40 -9.13
CA ASP A 250 8.50 13.95 -9.34
C ASP A 250 9.85 13.33 -8.97
N ALA A 251 9.80 12.09 -8.50
CA ALA A 251 10.98 11.29 -8.23
C ALA A 251 11.83 11.06 -9.50
N THR A 252 13.14 11.12 -9.37
CA THR A 252 14.05 10.77 -10.46
C THR A 252 14.11 9.25 -10.64
N LYS A 253 14.17 8.78 -11.89
CA LYS A 253 14.31 7.35 -12.22
C LYS A 253 15.65 7.05 -12.90
N ILE A 254 16.48 6.21 -12.29
CA ILE A 254 17.69 5.67 -12.93
C ILE A 254 17.28 4.72 -14.06
N LYS A 255 17.78 4.96 -15.27
CA LYS A 255 17.44 4.19 -16.49
C LYS A 255 18.46 3.09 -16.81
N LYS A 256 19.73 3.37 -16.55
CA LYS A 256 20.84 2.46 -16.88
C LYS A 256 22.02 2.68 -15.97
N SER A 257 22.86 1.67 -15.89
CA SER A 257 24.13 1.72 -15.17
C SER A 257 25.17 0.85 -15.86
N ALA A 258 26.45 1.15 -15.64
CA ALA A 258 27.57 0.40 -16.19
C ALA A 258 28.83 0.60 -15.35
N SER A 259 29.67 -0.44 -15.25
CA SER A 259 31.02 -0.32 -14.71
C SER A 259 32.01 -0.28 -15.86
N ASN A 260 32.26 0.90 -16.44
CA ASN A 260 33.07 1.05 -17.67
C ASN A 260 34.58 1.00 -17.41
N LYS A 261 35.00 1.20 -16.16
CA LYS A 261 36.41 1.17 -15.72
C LYS A 261 36.54 0.41 -14.39
N PRO A 262 37.71 -0.14 -14.07
CA PRO A 262 37.96 -0.77 -12.76
C PRO A 262 37.57 0.14 -11.59
N GLY A 263 36.82 -0.39 -10.63
CA GLY A 263 36.43 0.34 -9.42
C GLY A 263 35.54 1.54 -9.66
N THR A 264 34.69 1.48 -10.70
CA THR A 264 33.73 2.54 -11.02
C THR A 264 32.33 2.01 -11.29
N ASN A 265 31.33 2.83 -10.97
CA ASN A 265 29.95 2.67 -11.40
C ASN A 265 29.47 3.98 -11.99
N THR A 266 28.99 3.94 -13.22
CA THR A 266 28.27 5.03 -13.86
C THR A 266 26.77 4.75 -13.75
N ILE A 267 26.02 5.69 -13.20
CA ILE A 267 24.55 5.68 -13.20
C ILE A 267 24.04 6.78 -14.12
N THR A 268 22.96 6.52 -14.85
CA THR A 268 22.31 7.49 -15.75
C THR A 268 20.80 7.46 -15.53
N TRP A 269 20.20 8.63 -15.38
CA TRP A 269 18.79 8.78 -15.03
C TRP A 269 17.99 9.57 -16.06
N LYS A 270 16.66 9.53 -15.94
CA LYS A 270 15.75 10.37 -16.73
C LYS A 270 15.93 11.84 -16.33
N ASN A 271 16.02 12.73 -17.30
CA ASN A 271 15.98 14.17 -17.05
C ASN A 271 14.63 14.57 -16.40
N LEU A 272 14.70 15.39 -15.35
CA LEU A 272 13.55 16.10 -14.78
C LEU A 272 13.61 17.57 -15.19
N ASN A 273 12.76 17.97 -16.14
CA ASN A 273 12.77 19.31 -16.73
C ASN A 273 12.56 20.43 -15.70
N ASN A 274 11.81 20.15 -14.64
CA ASN A 274 11.46 21.06 -13.56
C ASN A 274 12.44 21.02 -12.38
N ALA A 275 13.53 20.26 -12.46
CA ALA A 275 14.60 20.30 -11.47
C ALA A 275 15.62 21.40 -11.81
N ASP A 276 16.25 21.96 -10.79
CA ASP A 276 17.42 22.84 -10.91
C ASP A 276 18.74 22.05 -10.92
N GLY A 277 18.69 20.80 -10.46
CA GLY A 277 19.84 19.91 -10.40
C GLY A 277 19.52 18.59 -9.70
N TYR A 278 20.56 17.84 -9.36
CA TYR A 278 20.42 16.52 -8.72
C TYR A 278 21.32 16.39 -7.50
N ILE A 279 20.86 15.63 -6.51
CA ILE A 279 21.65 15.18 -5.37
C ILE A 279 21.72 13.66 -5.41
N ILE A 280 22.93 13.13 -5.42
CA ILE A 280 23.19 11.70 -5.51
C ILE A 280 23.61 11.23 -4.15
N TYR A 281 22.93 10.20 -3.66
CA TYR A 281 23.28 9.46 -2.46
C TYR A 281 23.67 8.04 -2.84
N TYR A 282 24.54 7.45 -2.02
CA TYR A 282 24.85 6.04 -2.13
C TYR A 282 25.00 5.37 -0.76
N SER A 283 24.80 4.06 -0.72
CA SER A 283 25.09 3.21 0.43
C SER A 283 25.67 1.87 -0.01
N THR A 284 26.19 1.13 0.95
CA THR A 284 26.54 -0.30 0.84
C THR A 284 25.53 -1.21 1.54
N SER A 285 24.47 -0.62 2.09
CA SER A 285 23.27 -1.29 2.62
C SER A 285 22.03 -0.78 1.88
N TYR A 286 21.05 -1.65 1.66
CA TYR A 286 19.89 -1.35 0.81
C TYR A 286 18.99 -0.24 1.40
N ASP A 287 18.68 -0.30 2.70
CA ASP A 287 17.71 0.61 3.34
C ASP A 287 18.31 1.72 4.21
N SER A 288 19.60 1.65 4.51
CA SER A 288 20.22 2.52 5.52
C SER A 288 21.62 2.99 5.15
N GLY A 289 22.13 3.98 5.89
CA GLY A 289 23.52 4.43 5.78
C GLY A 289 23.85 5.24 4.52
N TYR A 290 22.84 5.80 3.84
CA TYR A 290 23.03 6.63 2.65
C TYR A 290 23.87 7.88 2.96
N LYS A 291 24.89 8.10 2.14
CA LYS A 291 25.76 9.27 2.22
C LYS A 291 25.69 10.05 0.92
N LYS A 292 25.68 11.38 1.03
CA LYS A 292 25.71 12.28 -0.12
C LYS A 292 27.02 12.10 -0.88
N LEU A 293 26.92 11.71 -2.14
CA LEU A 293 28.03 11.51 -3.06
C LEU A 293 28.36 12.78 -3.83
N LYS A 294 27.34 13.45 -4.38
CA LYS A 294 27.52 14.64 -5.21
C LYS A 294 26.25 15.47 -5.29
N THR A 295 26.41 16.79 -5.35
CA THR A 295 25.39 17.72 -5.83
C THR A 295 25.78 18.21 -7.22
N ILE A 296 24.86 18.11 -8.17
CA ILE A 296 24.98 18.54 -9.57
C ILE A 296 24.06 19.75 -9.73
N LYS A 297 24.61 20.91 -10.10
CA LYS A 297 23.88 22.20 -10.20
C LYS A 297 23.24 22.45 -11.57
N SER A 298 23.06 21.41 -12.36
CA SER A 298 22.56 21.48 -13.73
C SER A 298 21.59 20.34 -13.95
N ASN A 299 20.40 20.67 -14.47
CA ASN A 299 19.36 19.70 -14.75
C ASN A 299 19.64 18.87 -16.02
N SER A 300 20.50 19.34 -16.93
CA SER A 300 20.89 18.63 -18.15
C SER A 300 21.93 17.53 -17.89
N THR A 301 22.68 17.62 -16.78
CA THR A 301 23.63 16.58 -16.39
C THR A 301 22.89 15.40 -15.74
N THR A 302 22.70 14.33 -16.51
CA THR A 302 21.87 13.17 -16.13
C THR A 302 22.67 11.88 -15.92
N SER A 303 23.98 12.01 -15.70
CA SER A 303 24.89 10.88 -15.49
C SER A 303 25.98 11.22 -14.49
N TYR A 304 26.39 10.22 -13.70
CA TYR A 304 27.49 10.37 -12.75
C TYR A 304 28.28 9.07 -12.63
N THR A 305 29.61 9.19 -12.56
CA THR A 305 30.52 8.06 -12.35
C THR A 305 31.17 8.12 -10.98
N GLN A 306 30.75 7.23 -10.09
CA GLN A 306 31.43 6.98 -8.82
C GLN A 306 32.73 6.20 -9.06
N LYS A 307 33.77 6.53 -8.30
CA LYS A 307 35.10 5.92 -8.36
C LYS A 307 35.47 5.29 -7.02
N LYS A 308 36.59 4.55 -6.99
CA LYS A 308 37.16 3.90 -5.80
C LYS A 308 36.21 2.85 -5.19
N LEU A 309 35.50 2.12 -6.04
CA LEU A 309 34.61 1.04 -5.63
C LEU A 309 35.33 -0.31 -5.61
N THR A 310 34.85 -1.21 -4.76
CA THR A 310 35.34 -2.59 -4.66
C THR A 310 34.58 -3.48 -5.62
N ASN A 311 35.31 -4.24 -6.46
CA ASN A 311 34.69 -5.15 -7.42
C ASN A 311 33.88 -6.25 -6.72
N GLY A 312 32.72 -6.62 -7.26
CA GLY A 312 31.80 -7.60 -6.69
C GLY A 312 30.94 -7.08 -5.53
N VAL A 313 31.15 -5.84 -5.07
CA VAL A 313 30.33 -5.24 -4.01
C VAL A 313 29.13 -4.51 -4.61
N ALA A 314 27.96 -4.70 -3.99
CA ALA A 314 26.73 -3.96 -4.30
C ALA A 314 26.79 -2.54 -3.74
N TYR A 315 26.40 -1.57 -4.57
CA TYR A 315 26.19 -0.18 -4.17
C TYR A 315 24.77 0.22 -4.51
N TYR A 316 24.11 0.88 -3.56
CA TYR A 316 22.72 1.28 -3.66
C TYR A 316 22.67 2.78 -3.87
N TYR A 317 21.93 3.24 -4.87
CA TYR A 317 21.88 4.64 -5.29
C TYR A 317 20.48 5.20 -5.17
N LYS A 318 20.39 6.43 -4.65
CA LYS A 318 19.21 7.28 -4.74
C LYS A 318 19.63 8.60 -5.39
N VAL A 319 18.93 8.99 -6.44
CA VAL A 319 19.16 10.27 -7.12
C VAL A 319 17.93 11.12 -6.90
N PHE A 320 18.05 12.18 -6.13
CA PHE A 320 16.98 13.15 -5.95
C PHE A 320 17.15 14.25 -6.99
N GLY A 321 16.06 14.64 -7.64
CA GLY A 321 15.98 15.96 -8.25
C GLY A 321 15.89 16.99 -7.12
N TYR A 322 16.26 18.23 -7.37
CA TYR A 322 15.95 19.30 -6.42
C TYR A 322 15.54 20.57 -7.12
N VAL A 323 14.76 21.39 -6.41
CA VAL A 323 14.47 22.79 -6.76
C VAL A 323 14.93 23.71 -5.64
N ASN A 324 15.32 24.93 -5.97
CA ASN A 324 15.66 25.96 -4.99
C ASN A 324 14.40 26.71 -4.58
N VAL A 325 13.95 26.50 -3.33
CA VAL A 325 12.79 27.18 -2.74
C VAL A 325 13.28 28.00 -1.56
N LYS A 326 13.06 29.32 -1.60
CA LYS A 326 13.46 30.27 -0.53
C LYS A 326 14.94 30.08 -0.10
N GLY A 327 15.84 29.91 -1.07
CA GLY A 327 17.28 29.71 -0.83
C GLY A 327 17.70 28.32 -0.34
N LYS A 328 16.77 27.38 -0.14
CA LYS A 328 17.06 26.00 0.27
C LYS A 328 16.78 25.02 -0.88
N LYS A 329 17.50 23.91 -0.91
CA LYS A 329 17.23 22.82 -1.87
C LYS A 329 16.13 21.94 -1.31
N LEU A 330 14.97 21.96 -1.96
CA LEU A 330 13.91 21.00 -1.71
C LEU A 330 14.13 19.80 -2.64
N GLU A 331 14.40 18.65 -2.05
CA GLU A 331 14.54 17.39 -2.77
C GLU A 331 13.19 16.95 -3.36
N SER A 332 13.23 16.20 -4.47
CA SER A 332 12.08 15.57 -5.10
C SER A 332 11.39 14.59 -4.17
N ILE A 333 10.24 14.05 -4.61
CA ILE A 333 9.71 12.80 -4.04
C ILE A 333 10.84 11.76 -4.01
N GLU A 334 10.83 10.93 -2.95
CA GLU A 334 11.87 9.93 -2.74
C GLU A 334 11.94 8.95 -3.93
N PRO A 335 13.11 8.81 -4.58
CA PRO A 335 13.30 7.86 -5.67
C PRO A 335 13.43 6.44 -5.15
N GLU A 336 13.05 5.47 -6.00
CA GLU A 336 13.36 4.07 -5.76
C GLU A 336 14.86 3.83 -5.58
N THR A 337 15.20 2.91 -4.66
CA THR A 337 16.57 2.45 -4.47
C THR A 337 17.04 1.66 -5.70
N TYR A 338 18.15 2.09 -6.31
CA TYR A 338 18.75 1.40 -7.46
C TYR A 338 20.02 0.64 -7.05
N THR A 339 19.99 -0.69 -7.19
CA THR A 339 21.15 -1.55 -6.89
C THR A 339 22.09 -1.67 -8.10
N LYS A 340 23.39 -1.45 -7.88
CA LYS A 340 24.44 -1.72 -8.88
C LYS A 340 25.71 -2.27 -8.24
N TYR A 341 26.08 -3.48 -8.66
CA TYR A 341 27.38 -4.08 -8.34
C TYR A 341 28.52 -3.37 -9.08
N CYS A 342 29.69 -3.22 -8.47
CA CYS A 342 30.88 -2.85 -9.24
C CYS A 342 31.42 -4.08 -9.96
N ASP A 343 31.16 -4.18 -11.27
CA ASP A 343 31.29 -5.42 -12.02
C ASP A 343 32.11 -5.26 -13.31
N TYR A 344 33.07 -4.32 -13.31
CA TYR A 344 34.00 -4.19 -14.44
C TYR A 344 34.76 -5.50 -14.66
N TYR A 345 35.21 -6.12 -13.56
CA TYR A 345 35.66 -7.49 -13.57
C TYR A 345 34.53 -8.41 -13.11
N THR A 346 34.51 -9.60 -13.70
CA THR A 346 33.74 -10.73 -13.21
C THR A 346 34.16 -11.12 -11.80
N TYR A 347 33.26 -11.75 -11.06
CA TYR A 347 33.51 -12.13 -9.66
C TYR A 347 32.83 -13.45 -9.30
N LYS A 348 33.29 -14.06 -8.19
CA LYS A 348 32.89 -15.41 -7.74
C LYS A 348 31.37 -15.60 -7.71
N ASP A 349 30.67 -14.67 -7.10
CA ASP A 349 29.23 -14.77 -6.81
C ASP A 349 28.37 -13.96 -7.80
N GLU A 350 28.87 -13.69 -9.00
CA GLU A 350 28.09 -13.00 -10.04
C GLU A 350 26.89 -13.87 -10.44
N ASP A 351 25.68 -13.31 -10.38
CA ASP A 351 24.46 -14.05 -10.66
C ASP A 351 24.37 -14.50 -12.11
N TYR A 352 23.75 -15.66 -12.35
CA TYR A 352 23.68 -16.30 -13.65
C TYR A 352 23.09 -15.38 -14.74
N THR A 353 22.10 -14.56 -14.39
CA THR A 353 21.46 -13.62 -15.33
C THR A 353 22.43 -12.51 -15.74
N SER A 354 23.20 -11.96 -14.80
CA SER A 354 24.24 -10.96 -15.08
C SER A 354 25.37 -11.55 -15.92
N ARG A 355 25.79 -12.80 -15.65
CA ARG A 355 26.76 -13.50 -16.51
C ARG A 355 26.25 -13.57 -17.95
N HIS A 356 25.01 -14.00 -18.18
CA HIS A 356 24.44 -14.10 -19.52
C HIS A 356 24.34 -12.75 -20.22
N LYS A 357 23.87 -11.71 -19.51
CA LYS A 357 23.84 -10.34 -20.03
C LYS A 357 25.23 -9.84 -20.43
N ARG A 358 26.27 -10.13 -19.63
CA ARG A 358 27.66 -9.76 -19.94
C ARG A 358 28.16 -10.42 -21.24
N ILE A 359 27.80 -11.68 -21.47
CA ILE A 359 28.29 -12.44 -22.63
C ILE A 359 27.47 -12.12 -23.88
N PHE A 360 26.15 -12.12 -23.79
CA PHE A 360 25.27 -12.09 -24.96
C PHE A 360 24.48 -10.80 -25.10
N GLY A 361 24.48 -9.92 -24.09
CA GLY A 361 23.57 -8.77 -24.01
C GLY A 361 22.11 -9.16 -23.72
N ASN A 362 21.81 -10.46 -23.64
CA ASN A 362 20.47 -11.00 -23.44
C ASN A 362 20.56 -12.25 -22.55
N LYS A 363 19.70 -12.32 -21.54
CA LYS A 363 19.66 -13.43 -20.57
C LYS A 363 19.20 -14.77 -21.18
N ASN A 364 18.49 -14.76 -22.30
CA ASN A 364 17.87 -15.94 -22.90
C ASN A 364 18.75 -16.63 -23.96
N ILE A 365 19.94 -16.09 -24.25
CA ILE A 365 20.86 -16.67 -25.23
C ILE A 365 21.94 -17.44 -24.48
N TYR A 366 22.19 -18.68 -24.89
CA TYR A 366 23.17 -19.57 -24.25
C TYR A 366 24.25 -20.09 -25.22
N LYS A 367 24.13 -19.82 -26.53
CA LYS A 367 25.11 -20.24 -27.54
C LYS A 367 25.14 -19.34 -28.76
N TYR A 368 26.22 -19.41 -29.53
CA TYR A 368 26.29 -18.83 -30.87
C TYR A 368 25.83 -19.82 -31.93
N LYS A 369 25.29 -19.30 -33.03
CA LYS A 369 24.76 -20.11 -34.14
C LYS A 369 25.85 -20.80 -34.96
N ASN A 370 27.02 -20.16 -35.08
CA ASN A 370 28.15 -20.64 -35.86
C ASN A 370 29.47 -20.00 -35.41
N SER A 371 30.58 -20.57 -35.90
CA SER A 371 31.95 -20.12 -35.58
C SER A 371 32.19 -18.65 -35.95
N LYS A 372 31.63 -18.16 -37.05
CA LYS A 372 31.76 -16.75 -37.49
C LYS A 372 31.14 -15.80 -36.46
N GLN A 373 29.97 -16.15 -35.91
CA GLN A 373 29.34 -15.37 -34.85
C GLN A 373 30.15 -15.42 -33.54
N ALA A 374 30.66 -16.59 -33.16
CA ALA A 374 31.48 -16.75 -31.97
C ALA A 374 32.78 -15.92 -32.06
N TRP A 375 33.47 -16.02 -33.20
CA TRP A 375 34.74 -15.33 -33.44
C TRP A 375 34.64 -13.81 -33.33
N LYS A 376 33.53 -13.20 -33.77
CA LYS A 376 33.27 -11.74 -33.61
C LYS A 376 33.24 -11.28 -32.15
N ASN A 377 33.09 -12.21 -31.21
CA ASN A 377 33.04 -11.94 -29.79
C ASN A 377 34.32 -12.37 -29.07
N MET A 378 35.32 -12.91 -29.77
CA MET A 378 36.60 -13.29 -29.19
C MET A 378 37.56 -12.11 -29.12
N LYS A 379 38.40 -12.12 -28.09
CA LYS A 379 39.49 -11.17 -27.89
C LYS A 379 40.72 -11.93 -27.43
N LEU A 380 41.86 -11.62 -28.03
CA LEU A 380 43.15 -12.20 -27.64
C LEU A 380 43.62 -11.60 -26.32
N VAL A 381 43.98 -12.47 -25.37
CA VAL A 381 44.58 -12.10 -24.08
C VAL A 381 45.93 -12.81 -23.94
N LYS A 382 46.94 -12.05 -23.49
CA LYS A 382 48.29 -12.55 -23.24
C LYS A 382 48.41 -13.01 -21.79
N ALA A 383 48.50 -14.32 -21.57
CA ALA A 383 48.66 -14.92 -20.25
C ALA A 383 50.14 -15.24 -19.98
N LYS A 384 50.80 -14.46 -19.11
CA LYS A 384 52.09 -14.83 -18.55
C LYS A 384 51.87 -15.79 -17.38
N VAL A 385 52.58 -16.91 -17.37
CA VAL A 385 52.49 -17.92 -16.32
C VAL A 385 53.90 -18.41 -15.95
N TRP A 386 54.00 -19.13 -14.84
CA TRP A 386 55.21 -19.87 -14.52
C TRP A 386 55.13 -21.25 -15.16
N ASP A 387 56.26 -21.76 -15.62
CA ASP A 387 56.43 -23.16 -16.04
C ASP A 387 57.77 -23.65 -15.51
N ILE A 388 58.07 -24.95 -15.61
CA ILE A 388 59.26 -25.59 -15.10
C ILE A 388 60.03 -26.18 -16.28
N ASN A 389 61.31 -25.83 -16.41
CA ASN A 389 62.15 -26.39 -17.46
C ASN A 389 62.61 -27.82 -17.11
N ARG A 390 63.30 -28.49 -18.03
CA ARG A 390 63.86 -29.84 -17.83
C ARG A 390 64.77 -30.00 -16.60
N HIS A 391 65.32 -28.91 -16.07
CA HIS A 391 66.20 -28.89 -14.89
C HIS A 391 65.45 -28.55 -13.59
N GLY A 392 64.12 -28.46 -13.61
CA GLY A 392 63.32 -28.14 -12.43
C GLY A 392 63.26 -26.65 -12.07
N LYS A 393 63.87 -25.77 -12.87
CA LYS A 393 63.89 -24.31 -12.63
C LYS A 393 62.64 -23.66 -13.22
N LYS A 394 61.99 -22.80 -12.43
CA LYS A 394 60.83 -22.02 -12.88
C LYS A 394 61.25 -20.94 -13.88
N TYR A 395 60.49 -20.78 -14.96
CA TYR A 395 60.67 -19.73 -15.96
C TYR A 395 59.31 -19.15 -16.39
N THR A 396 59.35 -18.00 -17.05
CA THR A 396 58.14 -17.36 -17.58
C THR A 396 57.76 -17.97 -18.91
N ARG A 397 56.54 -18.49 -19.02
CA ARG A 397 55.91 -18.89 -20.28
C ARG A 397 54.78 -17.92 -20.62
N THR A 398 54.53 -17.75 -21.92
CA THR A 398 53.45 -16.90 -22.41
C THR A 398 52.51 -17.72 -23.27
N PHE A 399 51.22 -17.63 -22.98
CA PHE A 399 50.14 -18.16 -23.81
C PHE A 399 49.32 -17.02 -24.41
N TYR A 400 48.77 -17.25 -25.60
CA TYR A 400 47.87 -16.33 -26.29
C TYR A 400 46.50 -16.98 -26.39
N LEU A 401 45.55 -16.49 -25.59
CA LEU A 401 44.25 -17.11 -25.40
C LEU A 401 43.18 -16.26 -26.05
N TYR A 402 42.38 -16.84 -26.93
CA TYR A 402 41.13 -16.23 -27.36
C TYR A 402 40.07 -16.47 -26.29
N VAL A 403 39.54 -15.38 -25.73
CA VAL A 403 38.49 -15.40 -24.71
C VAL A 403 37.34 -14.51 -25.11
N HIS A 404 36.15 -14.68 -24.52
CA HIS A 404 35.04 -13.76 -24.79
C HIS A 404 35.41 -12.31 -24.42
N LYS A 405 35.10 -11.35 -25.29
CA LYS A 405 35.41 -9.92 -25.09
C LYS A 405 34.83 -9.36 -23.78
N GLY A 406 33.71 -9.91 -23.32
CA GLY A 406 33.05 -9.53 -22.06
C GLY A 406 33.77 -9.97 -20.79
N VAL A 407 34.64 -11.00 -20.85
CA VAL A 407 35.47 -11.45 -19.73
C VAL A 407 36.96 -11.13 -19.92
N ALA A 408 37.36 -10.67 -21.10
CA ALA A 408 38.76 -10.38 -21.41
C ALA A 408 39.47 -9.46 -20.40
N PRO A 409 38.84 -8.39 -19.87
CA PRO A 409 39.46 -7.59 -18.79
C PRO A 409 39.71 -8.40 -17.52
N SER A 410 38.76 -9.28 -17.13
CA SER A 410 38.91 -10.17 -15.99
C SER A 410 40.05 -11.16 -16.21
N VAL A 411 40.09 -11.81 -17.37
CA VAL A 411 41.10 -12.82 -17.69
C VAL A 411 42.50 -12.22 -17.70
N ASP A 412 42.68 -11.04 -18.29
CA ASP A 412 43.96 -10.33 -18.26
C ASP A 412 44.41 -10.01 -16.82
N LYS A 413 43.48 -9.51 -15.99
CA LYS A 413 43.76 -9.19 -14.59
C LYS A 413 44.04 -10.45 -13.77
N MET A 414 43.27 -11.51 -13.99
CA MET A 414 43.36 -12.82 -13.35
C MET A 414 44.73 -13.46 -13.60
N PHE A 415 45.19 -13.54 -14.85
CA PHE A 415 46.52 -14.10 -15.15
C PHE A 415 47.66 -13.24 -14.63
N LYS A 416 47.51 -11.90 -14.59
CA LYS A 416 48.47 -11.02 -13.91
C LYS A 416 48.57 -11.33 -12.41
N GLU A 417 47.45 -11.66 -11.76
CA GLU A 417 47.41 -12.05 -10.35
C GLU A 417 48.00 -13.45 -10.12
N ILE A 418 47.65 -14.43 -10.97
CA ILE A 418 48.24 -15.78 -10.95
C ILE A 418 49.76 -15.72 -11.07
N TYR A 419 50.26 -14.95 -12.05
CA TYR A 419 51.69 -14.80 -12.29
C TYR A 419 52.44 -14.15 -11.11
N LYS A 420 51.82 -13.18 -10.44
CA LYS A 420 52.39 -12.49 -9.27
C LYS A 420 52.21 -13.26 -7.97
N SER A 421 51.40 -14.31 -7.94
CA SER A 421 51.17 -15.10 -6.73
C SER A 421 52.47 -15.71 -6.22
N LYS A 422 52.61 -15.80 -4.88
CA LYS A 422 53.79 -16.43 -4.25
C LYS A 422 53.91 -17.92 -4.56
N GLU A 423 52.78 -18.59 -4.84
CA GLU A 423 52.75 -20.01 -5.21
C GLU A 423 53.53 -20.27 -6.50
N ARG A 424 53.42 -19.37 -7.48
CA ARG A 424 54.02 -19.51 -8.82
C ARG A 424 53.70 -20.89 -9.41
N PHE A 425 52.42 -21.29 -9.38
CA PHE A 425 51.97 -22.59 -9.85
C PHE A 425 52.37 -22.80 -11.33
N PRO A 426 52.95 -23.96 -11.71
CA PRO A 426 53.42 -24.17 -13.08
C PRO A 426 52.29 -24.56 -14.03
N ILE A 427 52.21 -23.88 -15.17
CA ILE A 427 51.23 -24.10 -16.24
C ILE A 427 52.02 -24.31 -17.54
N HIS A 428 52.01 -25.54 -18.03
CA HIS A 428 52.71 -25.93 -19.27
C HIS A 428 51.75 -26.20 -20.43
N ASP A 429 50.47 -26.36 -20.14
CA ASP A 429 49.43 -26.49 -21.15
C ASP A 429 48.19 -25.71 -20.71
N ILE A 430 47.55 -25.02 -21.67
CA ILE A 430 46.30 -24.32 -21.43
C ILE A 430 45.47 -24.21 -22.70
N GLY A 431 44.25 -24.76 -22.66
CA GLY A 431 43.22 -24.59 -23.67
C GLY A 431 42.21 -23.52 -23.28
N CYS A 432 41.66 -22.80 -24.26
CA CYS A 432 40.54 -21.86 -24.05
C CYS A 432 39.50 -21.96 -25.16
N TYR A 433 39.34 -20.92 -26.01
CA TYR A 433 38.36 -20.94 -27.09
C TYR A 433 38.67 -22.07 -28.09
N ASN A 434 37.69 -22.93 -28.29
CA ASN A 434 37.73 -23.97 -29.30
C ASN A 434 36.30 -24.22 -29.80
N TRP A 435 36.07 -24.01 -31.10
CA TRP A 435 34.75 -24.23 -31.70
C TRP A 435 34.52 -25.72 -31.94
N ARG A 436 33.45 -26.27 -31.34
CA ARG A 436 33.14 -27.70 -31.34
C ARG A 436 31.87 -28.03 -32.15
N GLY A 437 31.46 -27.15 -33.06
CA GLY A 437 30.30 -27.33 -33.94
C GLY A 437 29.05 -26.57 -33.50
N ASN A 438 28.09 -26.42 -34.43
CA ASN A 438 26.90 -25.56 -34.26
C ASN A 438 25.89 -26.08 -33.22
N SER A 439 25.93 -27.38 -32.91
CA SER A 439 25.10 -27.99 -31.88
C SER A 439 25.71 -27.86 -30.48
N SER A 440 27.01 -27.55 -30.36
CA SER A 440 27.71 -27.54 -29.08
C SER A 440 27.26 -26.38 -28.18
N THR A 441 27.02 -26.69 -26.92
CA THR A 441 26.79 -25.73 -25.83
C THR A 441 28.04 -25.52 -24.96
N SER A 442 29.19 -26.07 -25.39
CA SER A 442 30.43 -25.99 -24.60
C SER A 442 30.87 -24.55 -24.39
N GLU A 443 31.25 -24.22 -23.15
CA GLU A 443 31.83 -22.90 -22.83
C GLU A 443 33.16 -22.62 -23.57
N HIS A 444 33.85 -23.65 -24.07
CA HIS A 444 34.98 -23.46 -24.98
C HIS A 444 34.54 -22.81 -26.31
N CYS A 445 33.34 -23.10 -26.82
CA CYS A 445 32.80 -22.43 -28.01
C CYS A 445 32.46 -20.95 -27.76
N LEU A 446 32.47 -20.53 -26.49
CA LEU A 446 32.22 -19.17 -26.07
C LEU A 446 33.50 -18.46 -25.61
N GLY A 447 34.63 -19.16 -25.48
CA GLY A 447 35.86 -18.60 -24.90
C GLY A 447 35.69 -18.26 -23.42
N LEU A 448 34.94 -19.10 -22.69
CA LEU A 448 34.56 -18.93 -21.29
C LEU A 448 35.06 -20.05 -20.38
N ALA A 449 35.83 -20.99 -20.92
CA ALA A 449 36.40 -22.09 -20.18
C ALA A 449 37.90 -22.22 -20.42
N PHE A 450 38.61 -22.71 -19.41
CA PHE A 450 40.02 -23.05 -19.47
C PHE A 450 40.23 -24.51 -19.08
N ASP A 451 41.02 -25.24 -19.87
CA ASP A 451 41.57 -26.53 -19.47
C ASP A 451 43.05 -26.32 -19.19
N ILE A 452 43.49 -26.53 -17.95
CA ILE A 452 44.86 -26.24 -17.50
C ILE A 452 45.60 -27.54 -17.18
N ASN A 453 46.78 -27.74 -17.78
CA ASN A 453 47.61 -28.95 -17.61
C ASN A 453 46.75 -30.22 -17.75
N SER A 454 46.04 -30.33 -18.88
CA SER A 454 44.94 -31.29 -19.09
C SER A 454 45.34 -32.76 -18.83
N ASN A 455 46.57 -33.12 -19.19
CA ASN A 455 47.10 -34.46 -18.97
C ASN A 455 47.27 -34.82 -17.47
N GLU A 456 47.71 -33.87 -16.64
CA GLU A 456 47.97 -34.08 -15.20
C GLU A 456 46.77 -33.76 -14.31
N ASN A 457 45.62 -33.49 -14.92
CA ASN A 457 44.38 -33.10 -14.27
C ASN A 457 43.17 -33.73 -14.97
N TYR A 458 43.04 -35.05 -14.86
CA TYR A 458 42.02 -35.82 -15.57
C TYR A 458 40.56 -35.32 -15.41
N MET A 459 39.72 -35.73 -16.34
CA MET A 459 38.28 -35.71 -16.20
C MET A 459 37.81 -37.12 -15.89
N VAL A 460 37.01 -37.28 -14.84
CA VAL A 460 36.46 -38.58 -14.44
C VAL A 460 34.95 -38.54 -14.30
N GLN A 461 34.29 -39.66 -14.54
CA GLN A 461 32.89 -39.91 -14.18
C GLN A 461 32.82 -41.23 -13.41
N GLY A 462 32.56 -41.14 -12.11
CA GLY A 462 32.74 -42.28 -11.21
C GLY A 462 34.20 -42.78 -11.21
N LYS A 463 34.41 -44.03 -11.64
CA LYS A 463 35.75 -44.64 -11.77
C LYS A 463 36.35 -44.53 -13.17
N GLN A 464 35.60 -44.07 -14.17
CA GLN A 464 36.05 -43.97 -15.55
C GLN A 464 36.81 -42.68 -15.80
N ILE A 465 37.99 -42.77 -16.42
CA ILE A 465 38.73 -41.62 -16.94
C ILE A 465 38.18 -41.30 -18.34
N LEU A 466 37.72 -40.07 -18.52
CA LEU A 466 37.16 -39.56 -19.79
C LEU A 466 38.19 -38.78 -20.60
N ALA A 467 39.12 -38.09 -19.93
CA ALA A 467 40.22 -37.34 -20.55
C ALA A 467 41.35 -37.11 -19.54
N GLY A 468 42.56 -36.85 -20.04
CA GLY A 468 43.78 -36.75 -19.23
C GLY A 468 44.23 -38.10 -18.69
N SER A 469 45.30 -38.11 -17.90
CA SER A 469 45.96 -39.33 -17.44
C SER A 469 45.83 -39.56 -15.93
N PHE A 470 45.94 -38.52 -15.11
CA PHE A 470 45.89 -38.65 -13.64
C PHE A 470 45.57 -37.33 -12.94
N TRP A 471 45.40 -37.37 -11.62
CA TRP A 471 45.43 -36.18 -10.75
C TRP A 471 46.16 -36.51 -9.44
N LYS A 472 47.36 -35.94 -9.26
CA LYS A 472 48.26 -36.24 -8.13
C LYS A 472 48.87 -34.97 -7.52
N PRO A 473 48.08 -34.04 -6.95
CA PRO A 473 48.50 -32.69 -6.53
C PRO A 473 49.61 -32.61 -5.46
N LYS A 474 49.91 -33.72 -4.77
CA LYS A 474 51.03 -33.81 -3.81
C LYS A 474 52.31 -34.43 -4.40
N LYS A 475 52.21 -35.11 -5.55
CA LYS A 475 53.31 -35.86 -6.16
C LYS A 475 53.77 -35.24 -7.49
N ASN A 476 52.83 -34.67 -8.24
CA ASN A 476 53.11 -34.04 -9.52
C ASN A 476 52.90 -32.53 -9.42
N LYS A 477 53.88 -31.76 -9.92
CA LYS A 477 53.91 -30.29 -9.82
C LYS A 477 52.85 -29.60 -10.67
N TYR A 478 52.30 -30.27 -11.70
CA TYR A 478 51.30 -29.77 -12.63
C TYR A 478 49.87 -30.18 -12.28
N SER A 479 49.68 -31.14 -11.37
CA SER A 479 48.37 -31.49 -10.83
C SER A 479 47.87 -30.41 -9.88
N ILE A 480 46.71 -29.82 -10.16
CA ILE A 480 46.14 -28.64 -9.51
C ILE A 480 45.43 -29.05 -8.20
N PRO A 481 45.97 -28.67 -7.03
CA PRO A 481 45.31 -28.94 -5.75
C PRO A 481 43.93 -28.26 -5.67
N LEU A 482 43.00 -28.80 -4.88
CA LEU A 482 41.65 -28.23 -4.74
C LEU A 482 41.64 -26.80 -4.20
N LYS A 483 42.55 -26.47 -3.28
CA LYS A 483 42.54 -25.21 -2.51
C LYS A 483 43.81 -24.36 -2.70
N CYS A 484 44.49 -24.48 -3.84
CA CYS A 484 45.67 -23.68 -4.15
C CYS A 484 45.32 -22.23 -4.53
N ASN A 485 46.32 -21.34 -4.61
CA ASN A 485 46.08 -19.94 -4.95
C ASN A 485 45.65 -19.79 -6.41
N LEU A 486 46.11 -20.65 -7.33
CA LEU A 486 45.59 -20.69 -8.70
C LEU A 486 44.05 -20.81 -8.71
N VAL A 487 43.51 -21.82 -7.99
CA VAL A 487 42.06 -22.05 -7.90
C VAL A 487 41.36 -20.87 -7.23
N LYS A 488 41.87 -20.38 -6.10
CA LYS A 488 41.29 -19.22 -5.40
C LYS A 488 41.22 -17.97 -6.28
N ILE A 489 42.25 -17.74 -7.11
CA ILE A 489 42.27 -16.60 -8.04
C ILE A 489 41.28 -16.83 -9.19
N LEU A 490 41.19 -18.03 -9.77
CA LEU A 490 40.18 -18.36 -10.78
C LEU A 490 38.76 -18.13 -10.24
N GLU A 491 38.47 -18.68 -9.06
CA GLU A 491 37.17 -18.52 -8.40
C GLU A 491 36.87 -17.05 -8.08
N LYS A 492 37.85 -16.28 -7.60
CA LYS A 492 37.70 -14.83 -7.35
C LYS A 492 37.18 -14.08 -8.59
N TYR A 493 37.55 -14.52 -9.79
CA TYR A 493 37.11 -13.95 -11.06
C TYR A 493 35.90 -14.68 -11.68
N GLY A 494 35.22 -15.54 -10.91
CA GLY A 494 34.01 -16.23 -11.35
C GLY A 494 34.24 -17.55 -12.09
N PHE A 495 35.48 -18.00 -12.25
CA PHE A 495 35.76 -19.27 -12.91
C PHE A 495 35.77 -20.40 -11.89
N SER A 496 34.74 -21.23 -11.91
CA SER A 496 34.61 -22.38 -11.03
C SER A 496 35.09 -23.65 -11.70
N ARG A 497 35.57 -24.61 -10.92
CA ARG A 497 36.05 -25.88 -11.46
C ARG A 497 34.89 -26.77 -11.94
N GLY A 498 35.07 -27.50 -13.03
CA GLY A 498 34.05 -28.35 -13.69
C GLY A 498 33.63 -29.60 -12.89
N PHE A 499 32.95 -29.41 -11.76
CA PHE A 499 32.45 -30.50 -10.92
C PHE A 499 30.93 -30.62 -11.04
N TRP A 500 30.47 -31.52 -11.91
CA TRP A 500 29.07 -31.72 -12.28
C TRP A 500 28.54 -33.07 -11.79
N GLY A 501 27.88 -33.10 -10.63
CA GLY A 501 27.43 -34.37 -10.04
C GLY A 501 28.60 -35.34 -9.84
N GLU A 502 28.50 -36.54 -10.42
CA GLU A 502 29.56 -37.56 -10.41
C GLU A 502 30.75 -37.24 -11.32
N ARG A 503 30.58 -36.32 -12.27
CA ARG A 503 31.63 -35.92 -13.19
C ARG A 503 32.53 -34.90 -12.52
N LYS A 504 33.81 -35.24 -12.37
CA LYS A 504 34.84 -34.36 -11.80
C LYS A 504 35.89 -34.08 -12.86
N ASP A 505 35.85 -32.88 -13.41
CA ASP A 505 36.84 -32.39 -14.32
C ASP A 505 37.88 -31.55 -13.56
N TYR A 506 39.09 -32.08 -13.41
CA TYR A 506 40.13 -31.45 -12.61
C TYR A 506 40.94 -30.41 -13.40
N MET A 507 40.91 -30.43 -14.73
CA MET A 507 41.57 -29.44 -15.59
C MET A 507 40.67 -28.26 -15.91
N HIS A 508 39.36 -28.47 -15.90
CA HIS A 508 38.38 -27.51 -16.42
C HIS A 508 37.96 -26.44 -15.40
N PHE A 509 37.95 -25.19 -15.86
CA PHE A 509 37.42 -24.04 -15.14
C PHE A 509 36.50 -23.24 -16.05
N SER A 510 35.25 -23.05 -15.65
CA SER A 510 34.20 -22.45 -16.47
C SER A 510 33.58 -21.22 -15.82
N TYR A 511 33.11 -20.28 -16.64
CA TYR A 511 32.53 -19.04 -16.19
C TYR A 511 31.02 -19.13 -15.97
N PHE A 512 30.26 -19.95 -16.68
CA PHE A 512 28.86 -20.19 -16.27
C PHE A 512 28.75 -21.21 -15.14
N GLY A 513 29.86 -21.89 -14.83
CA GLY A 513 29.94 -22.87 -13.79
C GLY A 513 29.39 -24.21 -14.23
N GLY A 514 28.86 -24.96 -13.28
CA GLY A 514 28.34 -26.29 -13.50
C GLY A 514 26.98 -26.56 -12.94
#